data_AF-A0A3P8WG12-F1
#
_entry.id   AF-A0A3P8WG12-F1
#
_cell.length_a   1.000
_cell.length_b   1.000
_cell.length_c   1.000
_cell.angle_alpha   90.00
_cell.angle_beta   90.00
_cell.angle_gamma   90.00
#
_symmetry.space_group_name_H-M   'P 1'
#
loop_
_entity.id
_entity.type
_entity.pdbx_description
1 polymer ?
#
loop_
_entity_poly.entity_id
_entity_poly.type
_entity_poly.pdbx_seq_one_letter_code
_entity_poly.pdbx_strand_id
1 'polypeptide(L)'
;MKQLPADTVRLLSSSQVITSVVNVMKELLENSLDAGASSIDVKLDNYGLDRIEVRDNGQGIKAADTSVMAVRHYTSKISSHEDLEHLETYGFRGEALGSICAVAEVAVTTKTVTDDVSIQYTLNFTGEIVSQKPSHLGQGTTVSVTKLFKNLPVRRQYYSSTRKCKEELKKIQDLLMAYAIIKPELRLTLVHNKGEAVRLSRQLPTNLSREDVEDTLVRMKQQLGGNSRTCIHGRSFLQHLCDVPSTEDEAKAQLRPLGL
;
A
#
# COMPACT_ATOMS: atom_id res chain seq x y z
N MET A 1 -18.91 0.79 -35.02
CA MET A 1 -18.35 0.85 -33.64
C MET A 1 -19.28 0.09 -32.70
N LYS A 2 -18.79 -0.54 -31.62
CA LYS A 2 -19.60 -1.32 -30.66
C LYS A 2 -19.21 -0.95 -29.23
N GLN A 3 -20.19 -0.86 -28.34
CA GLN A 3 -19.96 -0.64 -26.91
C GLN A 3 -19.26 -1.87 -26.31
N LEU A 4 -18.26 -1.62 -25.45
CA LEU A 4 -17.59 -2.69 -24.72
C LEU A 4 -18.48 -3.21 -23.58
N PRO A 5 -18.43 -4.51 -23.26
CA PRO A 5 -19.06 -5.05 -22.06
C PRO A 5 -18.55 -4.35 -20.79
N ALA A 6 -19.43 -4.18 -19.80
CA ALA A 6 -19.10 -3.49 -18.55
C ALA A 6 -17.87 -4.10 -17.84
N ASP A 7 -17.75 -5.42 -17.85
CA ASP A 7 -16.59 -6.11 -17.26
C ASP A 7 -15.28 -5.80 -17.99
N THR A 8 -15.32 -5.63 -19.32
CA THR A 8 -14.14 -5.22 -20.10
C THR A 8 -13.75 -3.79 -19.76
N VAL A 9 -14.71 -2.87 -19.66
CA VAL A 9 -14.45 -1.48 -19.25
C VAL A 9 -13.84 -1.45 -17.84
N ARG A 10 -14.40 -2.23 -16.90
CA ARG A 10 -13.89 -2.33 -15.53
C ARG A 10 -12.46 -2.84 -15.49
N LEU A 11 -12.16 -3.92 -16.23
CA LEU A 11 -10.81 -4.49 -16.30
C LEU A 11 -9.81 -3.49 -16.90
N LEU A 12 -10.18 -2.82 -17.99
CA LEU A 12 -9.33 -1.82 -18.63
C LEU A 12 -9.03 -0.66 -17.69
N SER A 13 -10.05 -0.09 -17.04
CA SER A 13 -9.86 1.03 -16.12
C SER A 13 -9.02 0.60 -14.89
N SER A 14 -9.28 -0.57 -14.31
CA SER A 14 -8.47 -1.09 -13.19
C SER A 14 -7.04 -1.37 -13.59
N SER A 15 -6.80 -1.82 -14.82
CA SER A 15 -5.43 -2.04 -15.32
C SER A 15 -4.66 -0.72 -15.53
N GLN A 16 -5.34 0.42 -15.60
CA GLN A 16 -4.71 1.74 -15.64
C GLN A 16 -4.44 2.30 -14.24
N VAL A 17 -5.25 1.92 -13.25
CA VAL A 17 -5.00 2.23 -11.85
C VAL A 17 -3.88 1.34 -11.31
N ILE A 18 -4.06 0.01 -11.38
CA ILE A 18 -3.09 -1.00 -10.95
C ILE A 18 -2.17 -1.37 -12.10
N THR A 19 -1.03 -0.69 -12.16
CA THR A 19 -0.07 -0.81 -13.27
C THR A 19 1.06 -1.80 -12.98
N SER A 20 1.46 -1.96 -11.72
CA SER A 20 2.62 -2.75 -11.31
C SER A 20 2.47 -3.37 -9.92
N VAL A 21 3.40 -4.25 -9.53
CA VAL A 21 3.45 -4.85 -8.19
C VAL A 21 3.72 -3.76 -7.14
N VAL A 22 4.66 -2.85 -7.44
CA VAL A 22 4.99 -1.70 -6.58
C VAL A 22 3.77 -0.81 -6.35
N ASN A 23 2.92 -0.62 -7.35
CA ASN A 23 1.71 0.18 -7.20
C ASN A 23 0.72 -0.48 -6.24
N VAL A 24 0.50 -1.80 -6.33
CA VAL A 24 -0.31 -2.54 -5.33
C VAL A 24 0.27 -2.36 -3.93
N MET A 25 1.59 -2.50 -3.78
CA MET A 25 2.27 -2.33 -2.49
C MET A 25 2.05 -0.94 -1.91
N LYS A 26 2.24 0.11 -2.73
CA LYS A 26 2.05 1.50 -2.34
C LYS A 26 0.64 1.74 -1.81
N GLU A 27 -0.38 1.33 -2.57
CA GLU A 27 -1.78 1.55 -2.18
C GLU A 27 -2.15 0.83 -0.88
N LEU A 28 -1.67 -0.41 -0.68
CA LEU A 28 -1.93 -1.15 0.56
C LEU A 28 -1.19 -0.55 1.76
N LEU A 29 0.07 -0.15 1.58
CA LEU A 29 0.87 0.50 2.62
C LEU A 29 0.24 1.83 3.06
N GLU A 30 -0.20 2.64 2.10
CA GLU A 30 -0.87 3.92 2.35
C GLU A 30 -2.20 3.74 3.07
N ASN A 31 -2.98 2.71 2.72
CA ASN A 31 -4.19 2.38 3.47
C ASN A 31 -3.91 1.99 4.92
N SER A 32 -2.84 1.24 5.17
CA SER A 32 -2.42 0.91 6.54
C SER A 32 -1.97 2.17 7.31
N LEU A 33 -1.27 3.11 6.66
CA LEU A 33 -0.88 4.38 7.25
C LEU A 33 -2.09 5.27 7.58
N ASP A 34 -3.05 5.39 6.66
CA ASP A 34 -4.30 6.12 6.86
C ASP A 34 -5.14 5.50 7.99
N ALA A 35 -4.99 4.19 8.24
CA ALA A 35 -5.61 3.49 9.37
C ALA A 35 -4.88 3.67 10.71
N GLY A 36 -3.83 4.50 10.76
CA GLY A 36 -3.07 4.80 11.98
C GLY A 36 -2.13 3.68 12.42
N ALA A 37 -1.70 2.80 11.51
CA ALA A 37 -0.82 1.69 11.87
C ALA A 37 0.55 2.17 12.37
N SER A 38 1.02 1.58 13.48
CA SER A 38 2.38 1.72 14.00
C SER A 38 3.29 0.55 13.60
N SER A 39 2.71 -0.49 13.00
CA SER A 39 3.39 -1.66 12.46
C SER A 39 2.73 -2.13 11.20
N ILE A 40 3.55 -2.44 10.20
CA ILE A 40 3.11 -3.03 8.94
C ILE A 40 4.09 -4.15 8.56
N ASP A 41 3.57 -5.36 8.46
CA ASP A 41 4.29 -6.55 8.01
C ASP A 41 3.89 -6.88 6.58
N VAL A 42 4.88 -6.94 5.69
CA VAL A 42 4.71 -7.21 4.27
C VAL A 42 5.30 -8.57 3.93
N LYS A 43 4.54 -9.41 3.22
CA LYS A 43 5.04 -10.66 2.64
C LYS A 43 4.79 -10.72 1.14
N LEU A 44 5.79 -11.18 0.41
CA LEU A 44 5.77 -11.35 -1.04
C LEU A 44 6.17 -12.78 -1.39
N ASP A 45 5.34 -13.50 -2.11
CA ASP A 45 5.74 -14.75 -2.76
C ASP A 45 5.86 -14.53 -4.26
N ASN A 46 6.92 -15.11 -4.86
CA ASN A 46 7.20 -14.96 -6.29
C ASN A 46 7.17 -13.49 -6.73
N TYR A 47 7.88 -12.65 -5.98
CA TYR A 47 7.99 -11.21 -6.24
C TYR A 47 6.65 -10.46 -6.21
N GLY A 48 5.61 -11.02 -5.57
CA GLY A 48 4.27 -10.44 -5.49
C GLY A 48 3.31 -10.89 -6.59
N LEU A 49 3.74 -11.72 -7.54
CA LEU A 49 2.85 -12.25 -8.58
C LEU A 49 1.92 -13.33 -8.03
N ASP A 50 2.42 -14.17 -7.12
CA ASP A 50 1.64 -15.26 -6.54
C ASP A 50 0.92 -14.80 -5.28
N ARG A 51 1.60 -14.05 -4.41
CA ARG A 51 1.01 -13.46 -3.21
C ARG A 51 1.68 -12.16 -2.79
N ILE A 52 0.85 -11.18 -2.43
CA ILE A 52 1.19 -9.99 -1.64
C ILE A 52 0.31 -10.05 -0.39
N GLU A 53 0.90 -9.98 0.79
CA GLU A 53 0.19 -9.90 2.06
C GLU A 53 0.69 -8.67 2.81
N VAL A 54 -0.21 -7.74 3.13
CA VAL A 54 0.09 -6.56 3.95
C VAL A 54 -0.76 -6.66 5.19
N ARG A 55 -0.10 -6.77 6.35
CA ARG A 55 -0.74 -6.86 7.66
C ARG A 55 -0.34 -5.65 8.49
N ASP A 56 -1.33 -4.92 8.99
CA ASP A 56 -1.13 -3.81 9.90
C ASP A 56 -1.81 -4.04 11.25
N ASN A 57 -1.47 -3.18 12.20
CA ASN A 57 -2.11 -3.08 13.51
C ASN A 57 -2.95 -1.79 13.66
N GLY A 58 -3.49 -1.28 12.55
CA GLY A 58 -4.29 -0.06 12.55
C GLY A 58 -5.67 -0.25 13.19
N GLN A 59 -6.57 0.70 12.95
CA GLN A 59 -7.91 0.69 13.55
C GLN A 59 -8.86 -0.42 13.07
N GLY A 60 -8.53 -1.10 11.96
CA GLY A 60 -9.42 -2.06 11.30
C GLY A 60 -10.53 -1.40 10.46
N ILE A 61 -11.38 -2.20 9.84
CA ILE A 61 -12.54 -1.76 9.07
C ILE A 61 -13.79 -2.08 9.87
N LYS A 62 -14.64 -1.08 10.12
CA LYS A 62 -15.90 -1.27 10.87
C LYS A 62 -16.84 -2.19 10.11
N ALA A 63 -17.59 -3.02 10.84
CA ALA A 63 -18.56 -3.94 10.26
C ALA A 63 -19.52 -3.27 9.25
N ALA A 64 -19.98 -2.04 9.55
CA ALA A 64 -20.85 -1.25 8.67
C ALA A 64 -20.23 -0.92 7.30
N ASP A 65 -18.90 -0.74 7.25
CA ASP A 65 -18.17 -0.35 6.04
C ASP A 65 -17.71 -1.56 5.23
N THR A 66 -17.80 -2.78 5.77
CA THR A 66 -17.25 -3.98 5.13
C THR A 66 -17.88 -4.26 3.77
N SER A 67 -19.19 -4.05 3.64
CA SER A 67 -19.92 -4.24 2.37
C SER A 67 -19.46 -3.32 1.24
N VAL A 68 -18.85 -2.17 1.58
CA VAL A 68 -18.41 -1.15 0.62
C VAL A 68 -16.89 -0.98 0.53
N MET A 69 -16.11 -1.74 1.32
CA MET A 69 -14.65 -1.56 1.45
C MET A 69 -13.88 -1.61 0.13
N ALA A 70 -14.39 -2.38 -0.85
CA ALA A 70 -13.79 -2.56 -2.16
C ALA A 70 -14.70 -2.12 -3.31
N VAL A 71 -15.80 -1.44 -3.00
CA VAL A 71 -16.67 -0.82 -4.01
C VAL A 71 -15.99 0.47 -4.46
N ARG A 72 -15.96 0.71 -5.77
CA ARG A 72 -15.34 1.91 -6.33
C ARG A 72 -16.08 3.17 -5.90
N HIS A 73 -15.33 4.25 -5.72
CA HIS A 73 -15.85 5.57 -5.31
C HIS A 73 -16.43 5.61 -3.90
N TYR A 74 -16.12 4.60 -3.08
CA TYR A 74 -16.41 4.61 -1.64
C TYR A 74 -15.12 4.86 -0.86
N THR A 75 -15.15 5.85 0.01
CA THR A 75 -14.00 6.27 0.82
C THR A 75 -14.50 6.83 2.15
N SER A 76 -13.75 6.59 3.23
CA SER A 76 -14.00 7.19 4.54
C SER A 76 -13.18 8.47 4.77
N LYS A 77 -12.43 8.92 3.76
CA LYS A 77 -11.33 9.89 3.91
C LYS A 77 -11.69 11.29 3.41
N ILE A 78 -12.70 11.40 2.55
CA ILE A 78 -13.30 12.66 2.09
C ILE A 78 -14.81 12.47 1.97
N SER A 79 -15.54 13.57 2.10
CA SER A 79 -17.00 13.64 2.07
C SER A 79 -17.53 14.77 1.19
N SER A 80 -16.68 15.75 0.87
CA SER A 80 -17.04 16.94 0.10
C SER A 80 -15.99 17.32 -0.96
N HIS A 81 -16.34 18.23 -1.87
CA HIS A 81 -15.36 18.78 -2.83
C HIS A 81 -14.33 19.68 -2.14
N GLU A 82 -14.71 20.34 -1.05
CA GLU A 82 -13.84 21.23 -0.26
C GLU A 82 -12.70 20.43 0.40
N ASP A 83 -12.97 19.17 0.77
CA ASP A 83 -11.97 18.26 1.34
C ASP A 83 -10.82 17.98 0.34
N LEU A 84 -11.05 18.14 -0.97
CA LEU A 84 -9.98 17.98 -1.97
C LEU A 84 -8.92 19.07 -1.84
N GLU A 85 -9.26 20.25 -1.33
CA GLU A 85 -8.32 21.36 -1.14
C GLU A 85 -7.38 21.11 0.07
N HIS A 86 -7.79 20.25 1.01
CA HIS A 86 -7.10 20.00 2.29
C HIS A 86 -6.96 18.48 2.56
N LEU A 87 -6.22 17.78 1.69
CA LEU A 87 -6.02 16.34 1.84
C LEU A 87 -5.03 16.01 2.97
N GLU A 88 -5.51 15.29 3.98
CA GLU A 88 -4.70 14.79 5.12
C GLU A 88 -4.33 13.30 5.01
N THR A 89 -4.95 12.58 4.08
CA THR A 89 -4.78 11.13 3.88
C THR A 89 -4.12 10.81 2.54
N TYR A 90 -3.42 9.67 2.46
CA TYR A 90 -2.75 9.24 1.25
C TYR A 90 -3.73 8.78 0.17
N GLY A 91 -4.70 7.94 0.57
CA GLY A 91 -5.80 7.56 -0.31
C GLY A 91 -6.98 8.51 -0.13
N PHE A 92 -7.77 8.74 -1.17
CA PHE A 92 -9.06 9.45 -1.05
C PHE A 92 -10.04 9.12 -2.18
N ARG A 93 -9.56 8.50 -3.27
CA ARG A 93 -10.35 8.21 -4.47
C ARG A 93 -11.37 7.06 -4.29
N GLY A 94 -11.14 6.17 -3.31
CA GLY A 94 -12.00 5.00 -3.11
C GLY A 94 -11.90 3.95 -4.22
N GLU A 95 -10.77 3.87 -4.93
CA GLU A 95 -10.63 3.02 -6.13
C GLU A 95 -9.61 1.89 -5.98
N ALA A 96 -8.72 1.96 -4.99
CA ALA A 96 -7.55 1.09 -4.90
C ALA A 96 -7.93 -0.39 -4.72
N LEU A 97 -8.64 -0.72 -3.63
CA LEU A 97 -8.96 -2.11 -3.30
C LEU A 97 -9.88 -2.76 -4.35
N GLY A 98 -10.88 -2.03 -4.84
CA GLY A 98 -11.74 -2.48 -5.94
C GLY A 98 -10.96 -2.69 -7.24
N SER A 99 -9.94 -1.87 -7.50
CA SER A 99 -9.09 -2.05 -8.69
C SER A 99 -8.14 -3.23 -8.57
N ILE A 100 -7.65 -3.53 -7.38
CA ILE A 100 -6.88 -4.75 -7.10
C ILE A 100 -7.78 -5.98 -7.29
N CYS A 101 -9.00 -5.96 -6.78
CA CYS A 101 -9.98 -7.05 -6.97
C CYS A 101 -10.22 -7.37 -8.45
N ALA A 102 -10.26 -6.35 -9.31
CA ALA A 102 -10.46 -6.55 -10.75
C ALA A 102 -9.28 -7.24 -11.44
N VAL A 103 -8.08 -7.30 -10.85
CA VAL A 103 -6.87 -7.89 -11.48
C VAL A 103 -6.23 -9.03 -10.68
N ALA A 104 -6.81 -9.42 -9.53
CA ALA A 104 -6.27 -10.42 -8.62
C ALA A 104 -7.38 -11.16 -7.85
N GLU A 105 -7.00 -12.09 -6.98
CA GLU A 105 -7.88 -12.68 -5.94
C GLU A 105 -7.57 -12.01 -4.62
N VAL A 106 -8.59 -11.43 -3.97
CA VAL A 106 -8.40 -10.61 -2.76
C VAL A 106 -9.16 -11.20 -1.58
N ALA A 107 -8.47 -11.29 -0.45
CA ALA A 107 -9.08 -11.54 0.85
C ALA A 107 -8.65 -10.46 1.84
N VAL A 108 -9.58 -9.98 2.66
CA VAL A 108 -9.35 -8.98 3.69
C VAL A 108 -9.74 -9.58 5.03
N THR A 109 -8.81 -9.66 5.96
CA THR A 109 -9.12 -9.98 7.36
C THR A 109 -9.00 -8.72 8.17
N THR A 110 -9.99 -8.39 8.98
CA THR A 110 -9.97 -7.15 9.77
C THR A 110 -10.60 -7.35 11.13
N LYS A 111 -10.15 -6.55 12.09
CA LYS A 111 -10.67 -6.50 13.44
C LYS A 111 -10.49 -5.09 14.00
N THR A 112 -11.58 -4.47 14.41
CA THR A 112 -11.56 -3.22 15.17
C THR A 112 -11.39 -3.50 16.67
N VAL A 113 -11.14 -2.45 17.45
CA VAL A 113 -11.04 -2.57 18.92
C VAL A 113 -12.35 -3.04 19.58
N THR A 114 -13.49 -2.76 18.94
CA THR A 114 -14.83 -3.11 19.44
C THR A 114 -15.30 -4.49 19.00
N ASP A 115 -14.58 -5.15 18.09
CA ASP A 115 -14.96 -6.48 17.62
C ASP A 115 -14.42 -7.55 18.57
N ASP A 116 -15.22 -8.58 18.85
CA ASP A 116 -14.77 -9.73 19.65
C ASP A 116 -13.78 -10.60 18.84
N VAL A 117 -14.10 -10.85 17.57
CA VAL A 117 -13.40 -11.78 16.69
C VAL A 117 -13.10 -11.12 15.35
N SER A 118 -11.92 -11.39 14.78
CA SER A 118 -11.60 -10.91 13.43
C SER A 118 -12.39 -11.68 12.37
N ILE A 119 -12.78 -11.02 11.29
CA ILE A 119 -13.50 -11.66 10.18
C ILE A 119 -12.66 -11.56 8.91
N GLN A 120 -12.51 -12.68 8.21
CA GLN A 120 -11.94 -12.74 6.88
C GLN A 120 -13.05 -12.70 5.83
N TYR A 121 -12.99 -11.73 4.94
CA TYR A 121 -13.84 -11.55 3.77
C TYR A 121 -13.08 -11.98 2.50
N THR A 122 -13.73 -12.73 1.63
CA THR A 122 -13.24 -12.99 0.26
C THR A 122 -14.04 -12.15 -0.71
N LEU A 123 -13.33 -11.43 -1.57
CA LEU A 123 -13.90 -10.48 -2.52
C LEU A 123 -13.87 -11.05 -3.94
N ASN A 124 -14.93 -10.84 -4.71
CA ASN A 124 -14.93 -11.13 -6.13
C ASN A 124 -14.25 -10.00 -6.95
N PHE A 125 -14.21 -10.16 -8.26
CA PHE A 125 -13.63 -9.21 -9.21
C PHE A 125 -14.39 -7.88 -9.39
N THR A 126 -15.57 -7.72 -8.75
CA THR A 126 -16.31 -6.46 -8.66
C THR A 126 -16.08 -5.74 -7.32
N GLY A 127 -15.45 -6.42 -6.35
CA GLY A 127 -15.24 -5.92 -4.98
C GLY A 127 -16.32 -6.35 -3.99
N GLU A 128 -17.31 -7.15 -4.40
CA GLU A 128 -18.36 -7.65 -3.51
C GLU A 128 -17.87 -8.84 -2.68
N ILE A 129 -18.38 -8.94 -1.44
CA ILE A 129 -18.10 -10.05 -0.54
C ILE A 129 -18.84 -11.30 -1.04
N VAL A 130 -18.09 -12.36 -1.34
CA VAL A 130 -18.66 -13.66 -1.73
C VAL A 130 -18.60 -14.70 -0.64
N SER A 131 -17.74 -14.51 0.36
CA SER A 131 -17.72 -15.34 1.56
C SER A 131 -17.10 -14.58 2.73
N GLN A 132 -17.49 -14.98 3.93
CA GLN A 132 -16.91 -14.48 5.17
C GLN A 132 -16.72 -15.63 6.16
N LYS A 133 -15.66 -15.59 6.96
CA LYS A 133 -15.40 -16.57 8.02
C LYS A 133 -14.68 -15.93 9.21
N PRO A 134 -14.90 -16.43 10.44
CA PRO A 134 -14.12 -16.03 11.60
C PRO A 134 -12.62 -16.31 11.41
N SER A 135 -11.79 -15.51 12.06
CA SER A 135 -10.33 -15.63 12.09
C SER A 135 -9.81 -15.23 13.47
N HIS A 136 -8.58 -15.63 13.79
CA HIS A 136 -7.93 -15.40 15.09
C HIS A 136 -6.88 -14.27 15.06
N LEU A 137 -6.95 -13.38 14.07
CA LEU A 137 -6.03 -12.24 14.01
C LEU A 137 -6.42 -11.18 15.05
N GLY A 138 -5.41 -10.50 15.57
CA GLY A 138 -5.58 -9.35 16.46
C GLY A 138 -6.13 -8.12 15.73
N GLN A 139 -6.20 -7.01 16.45
CA GLN A 139 -6.60 -5.71 15.90
C GLN A 139 -5.77 -5.32 14.67
N GLY A 140 -6.43 -4.70 13.69
CA GLY A 140 -5.83 -4.22 12.45
C GLY A 140 -6.43 -4.87 11.22
N THR A 141 -5.75 -4.69 10.09
CA THR A 141 -6.18 -5.24 8.81
C THR A 141 -5.08 -6.07 8.16
N THR A 142 -5.46 -7.17 7.52
CA THR A 142 -4.59 -7.98 6.67
C THR A 142 -5.22 -8.11 5.30
N VAL A 143 -4.58 -7.54 4.29
CA VAL A 143 -4.99 -7.66 2.89
C VAL A 143 -4.09 -8.67 2.19
N SER A 144 -4.69 -9.75 1.68
CA SER A 144 -4.02 -10.79 0.91
C SER A 144 -4.46 -10.70 -0.55
N VAL A 145 -3.52 -10.40 -1.43
CA VAL A 145 -3.70 -10.32 -2.88
C VAL A 145 -2.95 -11.49 -3.50
N THR A 146 -3.66 -12.37 -4.20
CA THR A 146 -3.08 -13.56 -4.81
C THR A 146 -3.35 -13.61 -6.31
N LYS A 147 -2.49 -14.29 -7.06
CA LYS A 147 -2.57 -14.42 -8.52
C LYS A 147 -2.74 -13.07 -9.23
N LEU A 148 -1.84 -12.13 -8.95
CA LEU A 148 -1.86 -10.80 -9.55
C LEU A 148 -1.73 -10.89 -11.08
N PHE A 149 -2.53 -10.10 -11.79
CA PHE A 149 -2.63 -10.07 -13.26
C PHE A 149 -3.07 -11.39 -13.90
N LYS A 150 -3.75 -12.29 -13.16
CA LYS A 150 -4.23 -13.58 -13.70
C LYS A 150 -5.09 -13.44 -14.97
N ASN A 151 -5.84 -12.34 -15.06
CA ASN A 151 -6.73 -12.02 -16.19
C ASN A 151 -6.08 -11.05 -17.20
N LEU A 152 -4.80 -10.73 -17.05
CA LEU A 152 -4.00 -9.91 -17.95
C LEU A 152 -2.71 -10.66 -18.32
N PRO A 153 -2.79 -11.75 -19.12
CA PRO A 153 -1.68 -12.69 -19.34
C PRO A 153 -0.43 -12.02 -19.90
N VAL A 154 -0.58 -11.08 -20.85
CA VAL A 154 0.55 -10.32 -21.42
C VAL A 154 1.27 -9.50 -20.34
N ARG A 155 0.51 -8.87 -19.43
CA ARG A 155 1.07 -8.09 -18.32
C ARG A 155 1.74 -9.01 -17.29
N ARG A 156 1.09 -10.14 -16.96
CA ARG A 156 1.68 -11.13 -16.05
C ARG A 156 3.00 -11.67 -16.62
N GLN A 157 3.05 -11.99 -17.91
CA GLN A 157 4.26 -12.46 -18.59
C GLN A 157 5.37 -11.39 -18.56
N TYR A 158 5.04 -10.13 -18.82
CA TYR A 158 5.99 -9.01 -18.74
C TYR A 158 6.66 -8.94 -17.35
N TYR A 159 5.87 -9.04 -16.28
CA TYR A 159 6.38 -9.03 -14.92
C TYR A 159 7.03 -10.34 -14.47
N SER A 160 6.82 -11.45 -15.19
CA SER A 160 7.39 -12.77 -14.85
C SER A 160 8.87 -12.92 -15.24
N SER A 161 9.43 -11.99 -16.01
CA SER A 161 10.86 -12.04 -16.37
C SER A 161 11.74 -11.76 -15.15
N THR A 162 12.84 -12.51 -14.99
CA THR A 162 13.78 -12.37 -13.86
C THR A 162 14.25 -10.93 -13.66
N ARG A 163 14.51 -10.21 -14.76
CA ARG A 163 14.90 -8.81 -14.72
C ARG A 163 13.81 -7.93 -14.10
N LYS A 164 12.56 -8.06 -14.56
CA LYS A 164 11.44 -7.24 -14.06
C LYS A 164 11.09 -7.57 -12.62
N CYS A 165 11.11 -8.84 -12.24
CA CYS A 165 10.94 -9.29 -10.86
C CYS A 165 11.93 -8.60 -9.90
N LYS A 166 13.22 -8.58 -10.25
CA LYS A 166 14.26 -7.92 -9.44
C LYS A 166 14.09 -6.40 -9.41
N GLU A 167 13.76 -5.78 -10.54
CA GLU A 167 13.48 -4.34 -10.63
C GLU A 167 12.30 -3.95 -9.71
N GLU A 168 11.19 -4.70 -9.71
CA GLU A 168 10.03 -4.42 -8.86
C GLU A 168 10.34 -4.65 -7.38
N LEU A 169 11.06 -5.70 -7.01
CA LEU A 169 11.46 -5.92 -5.62
C LEU A 169 12.33 -4.77 -5.09
N LYS A 170 13.29 -4.29 -5.90
CA LYS A 170 14.15 -3.17 -5.51
C LYS A 170 13.34 -1.89 -5.30
N LYS A 171 12.38 -1.60 -6.20
CA LYS A 171 11.46 -0.47 -6.02
C LYS A 171 10.59 -0.61 -4.78
N ILE A 172 10.12 -1.82 -4.43
CA ILE A 172 9.38 -2.04 -3.17
C ILE A 172 10.28 -1.78 -1.96
N GLN A 173 11.54 -2.23 -1.99
CA GLN A 173 12.50 -1.94 -0.92
C GLN A 173 12.77 -0.45 -0.77
N ASP A 174 13.00 0.26 -1.88
CA ASP A 174 13.19 1.71 -1.89
C ASP A 174 11.93 2.44 -1.37
N LEU A 175 10.74 1.95 -1.76
CA LEU A 175 9.45 2.45 -1.27
C LEU A 175 9.34 2.37 0.25
N LEU A 176 9.53 1.17 0.80
CA LEU A 176 9.45 0.92 2.24
C LEU A 176 10.52 1.69 3.02
N MET A 177 11.74 1.79 2.46
CA MET A 177 12.84 2.49 3.11
C MET A 177 12.54 3.97 3.27
N ALA A 178 11.97 4.64 2.27
CA ALA A 178 11.65 6.05 2.45
C ALA A 178 10.49 6.27 3.42
N TYR A 179 9.47 5.40 3.43
CA TYR A 179 8.43 5.48 4.46
C TYR A 179 9.01 5.27 5.86
N ALA A 180 10.01 4.39 6.03
CA ALA A 180 10.72 4.22 7.29
C ALA A 180 11.56 5.46 7.68
N ILE A 181 12.14 6.18 6.70
CA ILE A 181 12.87 7.43 6.93
C ILE A 181 11.90 8.54 7.36
N ILE A 182 10.75 8.66 6.67
CA ILE A 182 9.78 9.72 6.92
C ILE A 182 8.96 9.49 8.19
N LYS A 183 8.74 8.23 8.58
CA LYS A 183 8.06 7.85 9.82
C LYS A 183 8.95 6.97 10.69
N PRO A 184 9.90 7.55 11.44
CA PRO A 184 10.82 6.81 12.29
C PRO A 184 10.11 5.91 13.31
N GLU A 185 8.88 6.27 13.72
CA GLU A 185 8.03 5.58 14.70
C GLU A 185 7.40 4.28 14.15
N LEU A 186 7.36 4.13 12.82
CA LEU A 186 6.72 3.03 12.12
C LEU A 186 7.63 1.80 12.08
N ARG A 187 7.12 0.64 12.49
CA ARG A 187 7.79 -0.64 12.26
C ARG A 187 7.36 -1.20 10.90
N LEU A 188 8.30 -1.38 9.98
CA LEU A 188 8.07 -2.04 8.69
C LEU A 188 8.81 -3.37 8.62
N THR A 189 8.20 -4.43 8.10
CA THR A 189 8.93 -5.67 7.77
C THR A 189 8.62 -6.09 6.35
N LEU A 190 9.60 -6.66 5.64
CA LEU A 190 9.43 -7.21 4.29
C LEU A 190 9.99 -8.61 4.22
N VAL A 191 9.13 -9.59 3.96
CA VAL A 191 9.54 -10.98 3.73
C VAL A 191 9.19 -11.40 2.30
N HIS A 192 10.20 -11.55 1.45
CA HIS A 192 10.14 -12.13 0.12
C HIS A 192 10.56 -13.62 0.11
N ASN A 193 9.61 -14.51 -0.24
CA ASN A 193 9.71 -15.97 -0.24
C ASN A 193 9.98 -16.58 1.16
N LYS A 194 10.10 -17.92 1.24
CA LYS A 194 10.40 -18.68 2.48
C LYS A 194 11.86 -18.52 2.98
N GLY A 195 12.66 -17.68 2.36
CA GLY A 195 13.98 -17.30 2.86
C GLY A 195 13.86 -16.03 3.69
N GLU A 196 14.72 -15.86 4.68
CA GLU A 196 14.83 -14.62 5.47
C GLU A 196 15.09 -13.42 4.56
N ALA A 197 14.01 -12.80 4.11
CA ALA A 197 14.07 -11.56 3.41
C ALA A 197 14.14 -10.42 4.42
N VAL A 198 14.88 -9.40 4.01
CA VAL A 198 15.29 -8.20 4.74
C VAL A 198 14.29 -7.86 5.84
N ARG A 199 14.61 -8.31 7.06
CA ARG A 199 13.87 -7.90 8.25
C ARG A 199 14.22 -6.43 8.47
N LEU A 200 13.50 -5.52 7.82
CA LEU A 200 13.51 -4.08 8.11
C LEU A 200 12.90 -3.79 9.49
N SER A 201 12.86 -4.78 10.40
CA SER A 201 12.56 -4.53 11.80
C SER A 201 13.71 -3.73 12.37
N ARG A 202 13.62 -2.40 12.27
CA ARG A 202 14.36 -1.42 13.06
C ARG A 202 15.60 -1.98 13.76
N GLN A 203 16.66 -2.12 12.99
CA GLN A 203 17.70 -1.12 13.08
C GLN A 203 17.82 -0.57 11.66
N LEU A 204 17.35 0.67 11.44
CA LEU A 204 18.03 1.51 10.44
C LEU A 204 19.53 1.30 10.70
N PRO A 205 20.41 1.22 9.69
CA PRO A 205 21.83 1.33 9.95
C PRO A 205 22.00 2.47 10.96
N THR A 206 22.59 2.18 12.12
CA THR A 206 22.67 3.16 13.22
C THR A 206 23.33 4.46 12.77
N ASN A 207 24.01 4.41 11.61
CA ASN A 207 24.29 5.54 10.73
C ASN A 207 23.90 5.18 9.28
N LEU A 208 22.77 5.68 8.77
CA LEU A 208 22.67 5.97 7.34
C LEU A 208 23.38 7.30 7.13
N SER A 209 24.34 7.35 6.20
CA SER A 209 24.93 8.63 5.86
C SER A 209 23.85 9.55 5.29
N ARG A 210 24.02 10.86 5.44
CA ARG A 210 23.17 11.85 4.78
C ARG A 210 23.07 11.57 3.27
N GLU A 211 24.18 11.15 2.67
CA GLU A 211 24.25 10.75 1.26
C GLU A 211 23.33 9.57 0.95
N ASP A 212 23.30 8.51 1.78
CA ASP A 212 22.40 7.35 1.56
C ASP A 212 20.91 7.71 1.65
N VAL A 213 20.57 8.63 2.57
CA VAL A 213 19.20 9.15 2.73
C VAL A 213 18.84 10.01 1.52
N GLU A 214 19.69 10.96 1.15
CA GLU A 214 19.50 11.82 -0.02
C GLU A 214 19.38 10.98 -1.29
N ASP A 215 20.24 9.99 -1.48
CA ASP A 215 20.18 9.03 -2.58
C ASP A 215 18.88 8.24 -2.62
N THR A 216 18.39 7.79 -1.47
CA THR A 216 17.13 7.06 -1.38
C THR A 216 15.95 7.97 -1.73
N LEU A 217 15.94 9.20 -1.23
CA LEU A 217 14.93 10.21 -1.56
C LEU A 217 14.99 10.62 -3.04
N VAL A 218 16.19 10.72 -3.63
CA VAL A 218 16.41 11.02 -5.05
C VAL A 218 15.93 9.87 -5.93
N ARG A 219 16.32 8.62 -5.62
CA ARG A 219 15.82 7.42 -6.30
C ARG A 219 14.29 7.34 -6.23
N MET A 220 13.72 7.64 -5.07
CA MET A 220 12.27 7.74 -4.89
C MET A 220 11.64 8.80 -5.79
N LYS A 221 12.15 10.03 -5.80
CA LYS A 221 11.64 11.10 -6.67
C LYS A 221 11.68 10.70 -8.14
N GLN A 222 12.74 10.00 -8.58
CA GLN A 222 12.87 9.51 -9.95
C GLN A 222 11.92 8.35 -10.26
N GLN A 223 11.76 7.40 -9.33
CA GLN A 223 10.92 6.21 -9.50
C GLN A 223 9.42 6.53 -9.41
N LEU A 224 9.03 7.45 -8.51
CA LEU A 224 7.67 7.96 -8.39
C LEU A 224 7.36 9.01 -9.48
N GLY A 225 8.39 9.63 -10.06
CA GLY A 225 8.36 10.46 -11.27
C GLY A 225 7.56 11.77 -11.14
N GLY A 226 8.07 12.85 -11.76
CA GLY A 226 7.38 14.16 -11.87
C GLY A 226 6.04 14.14 -12.62
N ASN A 227 5.59 12.97 -13.09
CA ASN A 227 4.31 12.75 -13.76
C ASN A 227 3.28 11.98 -12.91
N SER A 228 3.56 11.64 -11.65
CA SER A 228 2.50 11.27 -10.72
C SER A 228 1.73 12.52 -10.28
N ARG A 229 1.03 13.15 -11.24
CA ARG A 229 0.03 14.20 -11.04
C ARG A 229 -1.28 13.60 -10.54
N THR A 230 -1.22 12.65 -9.61
CA THR A 230 -2.42 12.01 -9.05
C THR A 230 -3.07 12.84 -7.95
N CYS A 231 -2.52 14.00 -7.60
CA CYS A 231 -3.26 15.05 -6.92
C CYS A 231 -3.72 16.09 -7.93
N ILE A 232 -5.01 16.44 -7.90
CA ILE A 232 -5.67 17.41 -8.79
C ILE A 232 -4.95 18.78 -8.76
N HIS A 233 -4.19 19.06 -7.70
CA HIS A 233 -3.55 20.36 -7.46
C HIS A 233 -2.14 20.53 -8.05
N GLY A 234 -1.62 19.56 -8.81
CA GLY A 234 -0.29 19.70 -9.44
C GLY A 234 0.88 19.86 -8.45
N ARG A 235 0.66 19.57 -7.16
CA ARG A 235 1.67 19.56 -6.11
C ARG A 235 2.34 18.19 -6.04
N SER A 236 3.64 18.18 -5.78
CA SER A 236 4.41 16.94 -5.55
C SER A 236 3.85 16.22 -4.33
N PHE A 237 3.62 14.91 -4.46
CA PHE A 237 3.22 13.96 -3.41
C PHE A 237 4.04 14.09 -2.10
N LEU A 238 5.23 14.67 -2.18
CA LEU A 238 6.16 14.84 -1.05
C LEU A 238 5.84 16.00 -0.11
N GLN A 239 4.91 16.90 -0.44
CA GLN A 239 4.66 18.08 0.41
C GLN A 239 3.93 17.74 1.72
N HIS A 240 3.24 16.59 1.79
CA HIS A 240 2.63 16.06 3.01
C HIS A 240 3.55 15.10 3.80
N LEU A 241 4.79 14.88 3.33
CA LEU A 241 5.76 13.97 3.93
C LEU A 241 6.84 14.70 4.76
N CYS A 242 6.56 15.93 5.18
CA CYS A 242 7.35 16.84 6.04
C CYS A 242 8.69 17.34 5.47
N ASP A 243 9.05 18.54 5.95
CA ASP A 243 10.33 19.20 5.69
C ASP A 243 11.49 18.26 6.04
N VAL A 244 12.31 17.98 5.02
CA VAL A 244 13.59 17.30 5.23
C VAL A 244 14.43 18.20 6.14
N PRO A 245 14.85 17.73 7.32
CA PRO A 245 15.66 18.53 8.22
C PRO A 245 16.90 19.05 7.49
N SER A 246 17.07 20.37 7.51
CA SER A 246 18.12 21.10 6.81
C SER A 246 19.50 20.87 7.46
N THR A 247 19.51 20.40 8.71
CA THR A 247 20.71 20.21 9.53
C THR A 247 20.75 18.84 10.20
N GLU A 248 21.96 18.34 10.47
CA GLU A 248 22.17 17.08 11.19
C GLU A 248 21.60 17.11 12.61
N ASP A 249 21.51 18.28 13.23
CA ASP A 249 20.98 18.45 14.59
C ASP A 249 19.45 18.33 14.62
N GLU A 250 18.75 18.81 13.57
CA GLU A 250 17.31 18.60 13.39
C GLU A 250 16.99 17.12 13.15
N ALA A 251 17.80 16.43 12.32
CA ALA A 251 17.68 14.99 12.11
C ALA A 251 17.90 14.19 13.41
N LYS A 252 18.90 14.57 14.22
CA LYS A 252 19.16 13.96 15.53
C LYS A 252 18.07 14.26 16.56
N ALA A 253 17.39 15.40 16.49
CA ALA A 253 16.29 15.75 17.38
C ALA A 253 15.03 14.94 17.10
N GLN A 254 14.73 14.66 15.83
CA GLN A 254 13.61 13.81 15.40
C GLN A 254 13.82 12.32 15.74
N LEU A 255 15.08 11.88 15.89
CA LEU A 255 15.45 10.50 16.23
C LEU A 255 15.57 10.24 17.75
N ARG A 256 15.34 11.23 18.62
CA ARG A 256 15.32 10.97 20.07
C ARG A 256 14.02 10.26 20.43
N PRO A 257 14.06 9.12 21.16
CA PRO A 257 12.85 8.58 21.74
C PRO A 257 12.23 9.65 22.63
N LEU A 258 10.95 9.95 22.41
CA LEU A 258 10.14 10.71 23.37
C LEU A 258 10.38 10.08 24.74
N GLY A 259 10.85 10.91 25.68
CA GLY A 259 11.31 10.47 26.98
C GLY A 259 10.28 9.61 27.74
N LEU A 260 10.81 8.84 28.68
CA LEU A 260 10.12 8.11 29.74
C LEU A 260 8.88 8.84 30.29
#